data_AF-A0A924QYH2-F1
#
_entry.id   AF-A0A924QYH2-F1
#
_cell.length_a   1.000
_cell.length_b   1.000
_cell.length_c   1.000
_cell.angle_alpha   90.00
_cell.angle_beta   90.00
_cell.angle_gamma   90.00
#
_symmetry.space_group_name_H-M   'P 1'
#
loop_
_entity.id
_entity.type
_entity.pdbx_description
1 polymer ?
#
loop_
_entity_poly.entity_id
_entity_poly.type
_entity_poly.pdbx_seq_one_letter_code
_entity_poly.pdbx_strand_id
1 'polypeptide(L)' 'MQRDKKARGSMLRFIVLDDTAKPTVLTGPDQSLLFAAYQEIGV' A
#
# COMPACT_ATOMS: atom_id res chain seq x y z
N MET A 1 -3.28 10.45 0.37
CA MET A 1 -2.02 9.86 0.91
C MET A 1 -0.76 10.68 0.59
N GLN A 2 -0.86 11.81 -0.13
CA GLN A 2 0.29 12.58 -0.65
C GLN A 2 1.13 13.34 0.40
N ARG A 3 0.70 13.37 1.67
CA ARG A 3 1.37 14.05 2.80
C ARG A 3 2.06 13.08 3.78
N ASP A 4 1.95 11.77 3.57
CA ASP A 4 2.56 10.78 4.45
C ASP A 4 4.08 10.67 4.19
N LYS A 5 4.88 10.52 5.25
CA LYS A 5 6.35 10.39 5.16
C LYS A 5 6.79 9.18 4.31
N LYS A 6 5.93 8.18 4.08
CA LYS A 6 6.19 7.05 3.17
C LYS A 6 6.19 7.44 1.69
N ALA A 7 5.70 8.63 1.34
CA ALA A 7 5.74 9.21 -0.01
C ALA A 7 7.03 10.04 -0.26
N ARG A 8 8.21 9.54 0.13
CA ARG A 8 9.49 10.20 -0.19
C ARG A 8 9.74 10.11 -1.71
N GLY A 9 9.34 11.17 -2.43
CA GLY A 9 9.40 11.27 -3.89
C GLY A 9 8.40 10.33 -4.56
N SER A 10 7.14 10.76 -4.72
CA SER A 10 6.02 10.13 -5.45
C SER A 10 5.72 8.63 -5.23
N MET A 11 6.54 7.89 -4.49
CA MET A 11 6.54 6.44 -4.41
C MET A 11 5.96 6.01 -3.07
N LEU A 12 4.77 5.41 -3.13
CA LEU A 12 4.06 4.92 -1.95
C LEU A 12 4.76 3.66 -1.40
N ARG A 13 4.76 3.53 -0.07
CA ARG A 13 5.20 2.31 0.61
C ARG A 13 4.11 1.84 1.55
N PHE A 14 3.82 0.55 1.53
CA PHE A 14 2.84 -0.09 2.38
C PHE A 14 3.52 -1.14 3.26
N ILE A 15 2.94 -1.38 4.43
CA ILE A 15 3.28 -2.55 5.23
C ILE A 15 2.18 -3.57 4.94
N VAL A 16 2.57 -4.74 4.49
CA VAL A 16 1.68 -5.87 4.22
C VAL A 16 2.12 -7.05 5.08
N LEU A 17 1.26 -8.05 5.21
CA LEU A 17 1.59 -9.31 5.87
C LEU A 17 1.68 -10.38 4.78
N ASP A 18 2.83 -11.04 4.63
CA ASP A 18 2.96 -12.18 3.71
C ASP A 18 2.36 -13.46 4.34
N ASP A 19 2.32 -13.50 5.67
CA ASP A 19 1.74 -14.55 6.49
C ASP A 19 1.40 -13.98 7.88
N THR A 20 0.74 -14.78 8.71
CA THR A 20 0.47 -14.44 10.11
C THR A 20 1.78 -14.08 10.81
N ALA A 21 1.82 -12.86 11.35
CA ALA A 21 2.99 -12.28 12.03
C ALA A 21 4.28 -12.13 11.16
N LYS A 22 4.17 -12.11 9.83
CA LYS A 22 5.30 -11.83 8.92
C LYS A 22 5.10 -10.51 8.15
N PRO A 23 5.47 -9.35 8.74
CA PRO A 23 5.32 -8.05 8.09
C PRO A 23 6.43 -7.81 7.06
N THR A 24 6.02 -7.34 5.88
CA THR A 24 6.89 -7.01 4.74
C THR A 24 6.56 -5.62 4.20
N VAL A 25 7.55 -4.95 3.60
CA VAL A 25 7.39 -3.62 2.99
C VAL A 25 7.10 -3.78 1.50
N LEU A 26 5.90 -3.38 1.07
CA LEU A 26 5.53 -3.29 -0.34
C LEU A 26 5.81 -1.89 -0.86
N THR A 27 6.76 -1.76 -1.78
CA THR A 27 7.19 -0.48 -2.35
C THR A 27 6.69 -0.29 -3.77
N GLY A 28 6.08 0.85 -4.06
CA GLY A 28 5.59 1.20 -5.40
C GLY A 28 4.53 0.24 -5.94
N PRO A 29 3.46 -0.07 -5.19
CA PRO A 29 2.37 -0.88 -5.73
C PRO A 29 1.70 -0.16 -6.91
N ASP A 30 1.24 -0.95 -7.88
CA ASP A 30 0.50 -0.43 -9.02
C ASP A 30 -0.81 0.22 -8.59
N GLN A 31 -1.22 1.28 -9.31
CA GLN A 31 -2.43 2.02 -8.98
C GLN A 31 -3.70 1.17 -9.13
N SER A 32 -3.72 0.22 -10.08
CA SER A 32 -4.87 -0.67 -10.26
C SER A 32 -5.06 -1.61 -9.06
N LEU A 33 -3.96 -2.09 -8.47
CA LEU A 33 -4.00 -2.91 -7.26
C LEU A 33 -4.57 -2.13 -6.07
N LEU A 34 -4.14 -0.87 -5.91
CA LEU A 34 -4.68 0.01 -4.86
C LEU A 34 -6.16 0.31 -5.08
N PHE A 35 -6.58 0.53 -6.32
CA PHE A 35 -7.98 0.79 -6.66
C PHE A 35 -8.89 -0.43 -6.41
N ALA A 36 -8.44 -1.61 -6.81
CA ALA A 36 -9.17 -2.86 -6.55
C ALA A 36 -9.30 -3.13 -5.05
N ALA A 37 -8.20 -3.02 -4.30
CA ALA A 37 -8.21 -3.20 -2.83
C ALA A 37 -9.11 -2.18 -2.13
N TYR A 38 -9.17 -0.94 -2.62
CA TYR A 38 -10.07 0.06 -2.06
C TYR A 38 -11.53 -0.24 -2.34
N GLN A 39 -11.89 -0.70 -3.54
CA GLN A 39 -13.27 -1.09 -3.87
C GLN A 39 -13.76 -2.28 -3.02
N GLU A 40 -12.89 -3.23 -2.71
CA GLU A 40 -13.28 -4.39 -1.90
C GLU A 40 -13.61 -4.02 -0.45
N ILE A 41 -13.03 -2.92 0.06
CA ILE A 41 -13.17 -2.50 1.47
C ILE A 41 -14.12 -1.30 1.62
N GLY A 42 -14.13 -0.40 0.65
CA GLY A 42 -14.95 0.80 0.63
C GLY A 42 -16.33 0.49 0.09
N VAL A 43 -17.33 0.53 0.97
CA VAL A 43 -18.77 0.45 0.64
C VAL A 43 -19.16 1.43 -0.46
#